data_AF-A0A1J5PM29-F1
#
_entry.id   AF-A0A1J5PM29-F1
#
_cell.length_a   1.000
_cell.length_b   1.000
_cell.length_c   1.000
_cell.angle_alpha   90.00
_cell.angle_beta   90.00
_cell.angle_gamma   90.00
#
_symmetry.space_group_name_H-M   'P 1'
#
loop_
_entity.id
_entity.type
_entity.pdbx_description
1 polymer ?
#
loop_
_entity_poly.entity_id
_entity_poly.type
_entity_poly.pdbx_seq_one_letter_code
_entity_poly.pdbx_strand_id
1 'polypeptide(L)'
;MLKAWCEFFLDVCLDQVTFMTRCLDLDTLKQRVATLVRGRSDKGSAYRDEAILPLRHVLLAGPVSRVEFIRMTGLGERSGRTILSRLVKDGLLQSDTPKGEVRIGFPLDTLATLFPNLYPEAASTALD
;
A
#
# COMPACT_ATOMS: atom_id res chain seq x y z
N MET A 1 38.80 8.30 20.69
CA MET A 1 37.58 9.10 20.92
C MET A 1 36.75 9.22 19.65
N LEU A 2 37.17 9.98 18.63
CA LEU A 2 36.35 10.18 17.41
C LEU A 2 36.08 8.89 16.61
N LYS A 3 37.09 8.05 16.36
CA LYS A 3 36.92 6.79 15.62
C LYS A 3 35.87 5.88 16.26
N ALA A 4 35.97 5.64 17.57
CA ALA A 4 35.03 4.82 18.33
C ALA A 4 33.60 5.40 18.33
N TRP A 5 33.49 6.74 18.36
CA TRP A 5 32.18 7.40 18.22
C TRP A 5 31.59 7.20 16.81
N CYS A 6 32.41 7.32 15.75
CA CYS A 6 31.97 7.07 14.38
C CYS A 6 31.51 5.62 14.19
N GLU A 7 32.23 4.65 14.75
CA GLU A 7 31.84 3.22 14.73
C GLU A 7 30.48 3.02 15.40
N PHE A 8 30.32 3.49 16.65
CA PHE A 8 29.04 3.43 17.36
C PHE A 8 27.89 4.10 16.59
N PHE A 9 28.12 5.29 16.04
CA PHE A 9 27.10 6.03 15.30
C PHE A 9 26.64 5.25 14.06
N LEU A 10 27.58 4.69 13.29
CA LEU A 10 27.28 3.89 12.11
C LEU A 10 26.56 2.59 12.47
N ASP A 11 26.93 1.95 13.59
CA ASP A 11 26.24 0.75 14.09
C ASP A 11 24.77 1.05 14.45
N VAL A 12 24.51 2.19 15.10
CA VAL A 12 23.14 2.63 15.40
C VAL A 12 22.37 2.93 14.11
N CYS A 13 22.98 3.63 13.16
CA CYS A 13 22.34 3.88 11.86
C CYS A 13 22.00 2.57 11.13
N LEU A 14 22.92 1.60 11.14
CA LEU A 14 22.72 0.28 10.53
C LEU A 14 21.60 -0.50 11.21
N ASP A 15 21.56 -0.49 12.55
CA ASP A 15 20.50 -1.12 13.33
C ASP A 15 19.13 -0.55 12.95
N GLN A 16 18.99 0.77 12.91
CA GLN A 16 17.72 1.42 12.58
C GLN A 16 17.27 1.13 11.14
N VAL A 17 18.19 1.12 10.16
CA VAL A 17 17.89 0.73 8.78
C VAL A 17 17.47 -0.74 8.72
N THR A 18 18.15 -1.61 9.46
CA THR A 18 17.83 -3.05 9.52
C THR A 18 16.46 -3.29 10.13
N PHE A 19 16.14 -2.57 11.21
CA PHE A 19 14.83 -2.61 11.87
C PHE A 19 13.72 -2.18 10.92
N MET A 20 13.84 -1.00 10.29
CA MET A 20 12.83 -0.49 9.36
C MET A 20 12.66 -1.39 8.13
N THR A 21 13.74 -1.99 7.64
CA THR A 21 13.70 -2.96 6.53
C THR A 21 12.83 -4.17 6.90
N ARG A 22 12.98 -4.71 8.12
CA ARG A 22 12.17 -5.83 8.64
C ARG A 22 10.71 -5.43 8.91
N CYS A 23 10.49 -4.21 9.40
CA CYS A 23 9.13 -3.72 9.67
C CYS A 23 8.32 -3.48 8.38
N LEU A 24 8.95 -2.91 7.35
CA LEU A 24 8.29 -2.64 6.08
C LEU A 24 8.14 -3.90 5.23
N ASP A 25 9.15 -4.77 5.21
CA ASP A 25 9.17 -6.02 4.44
C ASP A 25 8.59 -5.84 3.03
N LEU A 26 9.28 -4.98 2.26
CA LEU A 26 8.81 -4.53 0.94
C LEU A 26 8.75 -5.66 -0.09
N ASP A 27 9.54 -6.72 0.11
CA ASP A 27 9.58 -7.89 -0.75
C ASP A 27 8.22 -8.60 -0.77
N THR A 28 7.58 -8.75 0.40
CA THR A 28 6.27 -9.40 0.50
C THR A 28 5.10 -8.41 0.47
N LEU A 29 5.35 -7.10 0.55
CA LEU A 29 4.31 -6.06 0.46
C LEU A 29 3.42 -6.20 -0.78
N LYS A 30 3.99 -6.60 -1.93
CA LYS A 30 3.22 -6.85 -3.18
C LYS A 30 2.20 -7.98 -3.00
N GLN A 31 2.53 -9.00 -2.22
CA GLN A 31 1.62 -10.11 -1.90
C GLN A 31 0.54 -9.63 -0.94
N ARG A 32 0.90 -8.86 0.08
CA ARG A 32 -0.04 -8.28 1.04
C ARG A 32 -1.09 -7.35 0.39
N VAL A 33 -0.70 -6.56 -0.61
CA VAL A 33 -1.65 -5.79 -1.44
C VAL A 33 -2.67 -6.70 -2.13
N ALA A 34 -2.23 -7.84 -2.69
CA ALA A 34 -3.15 -8.77 -3.33
C ALA A 34 -4.09 -9.45 -2.32
N THR A 35 -3.57 -9.83 -1.16
CA THR A 35 -4.37 -10.36 -0.04
C THR A 35 -5.43 -9.37 0.41
N LEU A 36 -5.08 -8.10 0.56
CA LEU A 36 -6.02 -7.04 0.93
C LEU A 36 -7.15 -6.89 -0.11
N VAL A 37 -6.80 -6.83 -1.40
CA VAL A 37 -7.79 -6.66 -2.48
C VAL A 37 -8.74 -7.86 -2.56
N ARG A 38 -8.21 -9.08 -2.48
CA ARG A 38 -9.04 -10.31 -2.49
C ARG A 38 -9.95 -10.39 -1.27
N GLY A 39 -9.40 -10.14 -0.07
CA GLY A 39 -10.18 -10.14 1.16
C GLY A 39 -11.31 -9.10 1.18
N ARG A 40 -11.16 -7.97 0.48
CA ARG A 40 -12.26 -7.00 0.29
C ARG A 40 -13.23 -7.42 -0.82
N SER A 41 -12.76 -8.08 -1.87
CA SER A 41 -13.61 -8.57 -2.96
C SER A 41 -14.58 -9.64 -2.45
N ASP A 42 -14.10 -10.57 -1.62
CA ASP A 42 -14.90 -11.66 -1.04
C ASP A 42 -16.00 -11.15 -0.09
N LYS A 43 -15.78 -10.00 0.55
CA LYS A 43 -16.77 -9.32 1.41
C LYS A 43 -17.85 -8.55 0.64
N GLY A 44 -17.96 -8.74 -0.67
CA GLY A 44 -18.98 -8.12 -1.52
C GLY A 44 -18.76 -6.62 -1.77
N SER A 45 -17.54 -6.11 -1.57
CA SER A 45 -17.22 -4.73 -1.93
C SER A 45 -17.07 -4.56 -3.45
N ALA A 46 -16.99 -3.32 -3.94
CA ALA A 46 -16.72 -3.05 -5.35
C ALA A 46 -15.25 -3.31 -5.78
N TYR A 47 -14.45 -3.93 -4.91
CA TYR A 47 -13.10 -4.37 -5.22
C TYR A 47 -13.15 -5.50 -6.23
N ARG A 48 -12.10 -5.57 -7.05
CA ARG A 48 -11.88 -6.65 -7.99
C ARG A 48 -10.39 -6.92 -8.12
N ASP A 49 -10.05 -8.16 -8.48
CA ASP A 49 -8.67 -8.61 -8.63
C ASP A 49 -7.90 -7.82 -9.70
N GLU A 50 -8.60 -7.27 -10.70
CA GLU A 50 -8.05 -6.40 -11.73
C GLU A 50 -7.41 -5.11 -11.17
N ALA A 51 -7.73 -4.71 -9.93
CA ALA A 51 -7.04 -3.60 -9.26
C ALA A 51 -5.66 -3.97 -8.70
N ILE A 52 -5.31 -5.25 -8.57
CA ILE A 52 -4.05 -5.68 -7.93
C ILE A 52 -2.83 -5.15 -8.70
N LEU A 53 -2.81 -5.35 -10.02
CA LEU A 53 -1.71 -4.90 -10.87
C LEU A 53 -1.52 -3.36 -10.81
N PRO A 54 -2.55 -2.53 -11.05
CA PRO A 54 -2.39 -1.08 -11.00
C PRO A 54 -2.06 -0.57 -9.59
N LEU A 55 -2.62 -1.16 -8.52
CA LEU A 55 -2.23 -0.77 -7.15
C LEU A 55 -0.76 -1.06 -6.85
N ARG A 56 -0.25 -2.21 -7.29
CA ARG A 56 1.19 -2.53 -7.19
C ARG A 56 2.04 -1.55 -7.98
N HIS A 57 1.59 -1.17 -9.18
CA HIS A 57 2.29 -0.18 -9.99
C HIS A 57 2.36 1.16 -9.27
N VAL A 58 1.22 1.69 -8.80
CA VAL A 58 1.18 2.98 -8.09
C VAL A 58 2.03 2.97 -6.82
N LEU A 59 2.02 1.85 -6.09
CA LEU A 59 2.83 1.69 -4.88
C LEU A 59 4.35 1.73 -5.15
N LEU A 60 4.82 1.19 -6.28
CA LEU A 60 6.25 1.02 -6.57
C LEU A 60 6.82 2.10 -7.48
N ALA A 61 6.04 2.51 -8.49
CA ALA A 61 6.46 3.47 -9.51
C ALA A 61 5.99 4.89 -9.22
N GLY A 62 5.03 5.07 -8.30
CA GLY A 62 4.50 6.37 -7.90
C GLY A 62 3.15 6.71 -8.53
N PRO A 63 2.70 7.96 -8.38
CA PRO A 63 1.38 8.40 -8.84
C PRO A 63 1.18 8.21 -10.34
N VAL A 64 -0.05 7.92 -10.75
CA VAL A 64 -0.43 7.78 -12.17
C VAL A 64 -1.71 8.55 -12.49
N SER A 65 -1.91 8.85 -13.76
CA SER A 65 -3.18 9.42 -14.21
C SER A 65 -4.34 8.44 -13.99
N ARG A 66 -5.54 8.98 -13.76
CA ARG A 66 -6.77 8.15 -13.59
C ARG A 66 -7.06 7.29 -14.82
N VAL A 67 -6.77 7.81 -16.02
CA VAL A 67 -6.95 7.09 -17.29
C VAL A 67 -6.00 5.92 -17.37
N GLU A 68 -4.74 6.12 -17.02
CA GLU A 68 -3.74 5.06 -16.99
C GLU A 68 -4.07 4.00 -15.95
N PHE A 69 -4.48 4.39 -14.74
CA PHE A 69 -4.93 3.46 -13.72
C PHE A 69 -6.05 2.55 -14.25
N ILE A 70 -7.10 3.14 -14.84
CA ILE A 70 -8.22 2.40 -15.41
C ILE A 70 -7.75 1.49 -16.54
N ARG A 71 -6.88 1.97 -17.44
CA ARG A 71 -6.35 1.17 -18.55
C ARG A 71 -5.59 -0.06 -18.05
N MET A 72 -4.78 0.09 -17.00
CA MET A 72 -4.04 -1.02 -16.39
C MET A 72 -4.95 -2.10 -15.79
N THR A 73 -6.17 -1.77 -15.38
CA THR A 73 -7.13 -2.78 -14.91
C THR A 73 -7.62 -3.70 -16.03
N GLY A 74 -7.53 -3.28 -17.30
CA GLY A 74 -8.14 -4.01 -18.42
C GLY A 74 -9.68 -4.02 -18.42
N LEU A 75 -10.32 -3.33 -17.47
CA LEU A 75 -11.76 -3.22 -17.37
C LEU A 75 -12.32 -2.19 -18.37
N GLY A 76 -13.58 -2.37 -18.76
CA GLY A 76 -14.32 -1.33 -19.48
C GLY A 76 -14.47 -0.04 -18.65
N GLU A 77 -14.61 1.11 -19.33
CA GLU A 77 -14.55 2.45 -18.73
C GLU A 77 -15.49 2.63 -17.51
N ARG A 78 -16.72 2.11 -17.59
CA ARG A 78 -17.68 2.16 -16.48
C ARG A 78 -17.16 1.41 -15.25
N SER A 79 -16.75 0.15 -15.41
CA SER A 79 -16.25 -0.69 -14.31
C SER A 79 -14.93 -0.16 -13.75
N GLY A 80 -14.04 0.33 -14.62
CA GLY A 80 -12.80 0.98 -14.21
C GLY A 80 -13.03 2.23 -13.36
N ARG A 81 -13.99 3.08 -13.73
CA ARG A 81 -14.39 4.24 -12.91
C ARG A 81 -14.99 3.82 -11.57
N THR A 82 -15.81 2.77 -11.55
CA THR A 82 -16.40 2.25 -10.30
C THR A 82 -15.33 1.79 -9.33
N ILE A 83 -14.37 0.97 -9.76
CA ILE A 83 -13.32 0.47 -8.88
C ILE A 83 -12.39 1.60 -8.43
N LEU A 84 -12.00 2.51 -9.34
CA LEU A 84 -11.19 3.67 -9.00
C LEU A 84 -11.88 4.56 -7.95
N SER A 85 -13.16 4.88 -8.16
CA SER A 85 -13.92 5.68 -7.20
C SER A 85 -14.03 5.00 -5.85
N ARG A 86 -14.15 3.67 -5.82
CA ARG A 86 -14.19 2.90 -4.58
C ARG A 86 -12.85 2.95 -3.85
N LEU A 87 -11.74 2.73 -4.55
CA LEU A 87 -10.39 2.79 -3.99
C LEU A 87 -10.07 4.17 -3.41
N VAL A 88 -10.50 5.23 -4.08
CA VAL A 88 -10.36 6.61 -3.58
C VAL A 88 -11.24 6.86 -2.35
N LYS A 89 -12.50 6.42 -2.39
CA LYS A 89 -13.43 6.55 -1.25
C LYS A 89 -12.92 5.82 0.00
N ASP A 90 -12.35 4.64 -0.18
CA ASP A 90 -11.82 3.81 0.90
C ASP A 90 -10.40 4.25 1.32
N GLY A 91 -9.84 5.29 0.68
CA GLY A 91 -8.54 5.87 1.04
C GLY A 91 -7.31 5.07 0.60
N LEU A 92 -7.49 3.92 -0.07
CA LEU A 92 -6.38 3.12 -0.62
C LEU A 92 -5.72 3.81 -1.83
N LEU A 93 -6.45 4.72 -2.49
CA LEU A 93 -5.90 5.71 -3.39
C LEU A 93 -6.25 7.12 -2.91
N GLN A 94 -5.38 8.08 -3.17
CA GLN A 94 -5.59 9.49 -2.86
C GLN A 94 -5.25 10.36 -4.07
N SER A 95 -5.84 11.56 -4.13
CA SER A 95 -5.70 12.51 -5.23
C SER A 95 -5.85 13.91 -4.66
N ASP A 96 -4.92 14.82 -4.95
CA ASP A 96 -4.93 16.17 -4.37
C ASP A 96 -5.99 17.08 -4.99
N THR A 97 -6.44 16.73 -6.20
CA THR A 97 -7.55 17.40 -6.88
C THR A 97 -8.55 16.37 -7.44
N PRO A 98 -9.80 16.76 -7.75
CA PRO A 98 -10.78 15.83 -8.31
C PRO A 98 -10.35 15.15 -9.62
N LYS A 99 -9.48 15.79 -10.41
CA LYS A 99 -8.97 15.29 -11.70
C LYS A 99 -7.48 14.93 -11.67
N GLY A 100 -6.84 15.05 -10.51
CA GLY A 100 -5.41 14.80 -10.34
C GLY A 100 -5.04 13.33 -10.47
N GLU A 101 -3.74 13.10 -10.48
CA GLU A 101 -3.14 11.77 -10.39
C GLU A 101 -3.55 11.08 -9.09
N VAL A 102 -3.60 9.75 -9.16
CA VAL A 102 -3.84 8.91 -8.00
C VAL A 102 -2.54 8.34 -7.49
N ARG A 103 -2.29 8.53 -6.20
CA ARG A 103 -1.18 7.94 -5.44
C ARG A 103 -1.72 6.91 -4.46
N ILE A 104 -0.84 6.04 -3.98
CA ILE A 104 -1.21 5.09 -2.93
C ILE A 104 -1.55 5.83 -1.64
N GLY A 105 -2.61 5.39 -0.96
CA GLY A 105 -2.91 5.78 0.41
C GLY A 105 -2.80 4.58 1.35
N PHE A 106 -2.68 4.87 2.65
CA PHE A 106 -2.54 3.86 3.70
C PHE A 106 -3.58 4.10 4.79
N PRO A 107 -4.87 3.81 4.53
CA PRO A 107 -5.91 3.99 5.53
C PRO A 107 -5.71 3.01 6.70
N LEU A 108 -6.07 3.44 7.91
CA LEU A 108 -5.77 2.72 9.16
C LEU A 108 -6.21 1.24 9.15
N ASP A 109 -7.39 0.97 8.58
CA ASP A 109 -7.99 -0.36 8.47
C ASP A 109 -7.24 -1.32 7.53
N THR A 110 -6.23 -0.82 6.80
CA THR A 110 -5.38 -1.64 5.92
C THR A 110 -4.00 -1.91 6.50
N LEU A 111 -3.56 -1.15 7.52
CA LEU A 111 -2.19 -1.18 8.02
C LEU A 111 -1.81 -2.55 8.60
N ALA A 112 -2.73 -3.19 9.32
CA ALA A 112 -2.51 -4.54 9.85
C ALA A 112 -2.22 -5.57 8.73
N THR A 113 -2.83 -5.40 7.56
CA THR A 113 -2.57 -6.26 6.40
C THR A 113 -1.32 -5.84 5.64
N LEU A 114 -1.06 -4.54 5.45
CA LEU A 114 0.03 -4.04 4.60
C LEU A 114 1.39 -3.98 5.32
N PHE A 115 1.40 -3.67 6.62
CA PHE A 115 2.60 -3.48 7.44
C PHE A 115 2.45 -4.17 8.82
N PRO A 116 2.27 -5.49 8.86
CA PRO A 116 2.00 -6.22 10.11
C PRO A 116 3.12 -6.03 11.16
N ASN A 117 4.37 -5.91 10.72
CA ASN A 117 5.52 -5.75 11.60
C ASN A 117 5.72 -4.30 12.08
N LEU A 118 5.05 -3.33 11.46
CA LEU A 118 5.11 -1.92 11.85
C LEU A 118 4.04 -1.57 12.89
N TYR A 119 2.91 -2.27 12.86
CA TYR A 119 1.79 -2.09 13.78
C TYR A 119 1.32 -3.44 14.34
N PRO A 120 2.15 -4.13 15.15
CA PRO A 120 1.80 -5.44 15.69
C PRO A 120 0.49 -5.41 16.50
N GLU A 121 0.24 -4.33 17.23
CA GLU A 121 -1.00 -4.12 18.00
C GLU A 121 -2.26 -4.05 17.10
N ALA A 122 -2.13 -3.50 15.88
CA ALA A 122 -3.23 -3.44 14.92
C ALA A 122 -3.53 -4.81 14.29
N ALA A 123 -2.53 -5.69 14.22
CA ALA A 123 -2.71 -7.07 13.79
C ALA A 123 -3.49 -7.90 14.83
N SER A 124 -3.33 -7.62 16.12
CA SER A 124 -4.11 -8.28 17.18
C SER A 124 -5.58 -7.85 17.21
N THR A 125 -5.90 -6.56 17.00
CA THR A 125 -7.30 -6.08 17.04
C THR A 125 -8.15 -6.56 15.86
N ALA A 126 -7.55 -6.94 14.73
CA ALA A 126 -8.30 -7.43 13.56
C ALA A 126 -8.84 -8.88 13.72
N LEU A 127 -8.50 -9.56 14.82
CA LEU A 127 -8.91 -10.93 15.14
C LEU A 127 -10.04 -11.01 16.18
N ASP A 128 -10.47 -9.88 16.73
CA ASP A 128 -11.62 -9.74 17.63
C ASP A 128 -12.86 -9.21 16.88
#